data_AF-E3MPT7-F1
#
_entry.id   AF-E3MPT7-F1
#
_cell.length_a   1.000
_cell.length_b   1.000
_cell.length_c   1.000
_cell.angle_alpha   90.00
_cell.angle_beta   90.00
_cell.angle_gamma   90.00
#
_symmetry.space_group_name_H-M   'P 1'
#
loop_
_entity.id
_entity.type
_entity.pdbx_description
1 polymer ?
#
loop_
_entity_poly.entity_id
_entity_poly.type
_entity_poly.pdbx_seq_one_letter_code
_entity_poly.pdbx_strand_id
1 'polypeptide(L)'
;MYIDAPGHLSGFLMEYNATHAMVFNTKDRLLKRGLITHDPTIRLELAARYYFDHLKPPNRRELPYNAHFQFFAAGRPNPTVYARSWAVSPGENLPVEVREKYKGKVWAPYLGLINDKNGMFERRFGKGGRGSIRVLYVNRPDEVFELDRVDNLEYDFWAPDRPAPWHQPTVSMYYDAFPSREIAPYNNDYARFALCVRDKADNLAHDEKALGSTEKCSLLVSPRFGAIRILIATENPGYTIHMNYTAAKEIKIEPPLPTKVVDNGNDVEVTTRFVFEHDHFEKEWSRGLSNWEDRKEGVQSKVYFYNMYLGKVRIPNYSAIHIIKLVENLRKDCYERMKTDPINVIVKVRPLKNFLEMCMKHPDNELYVVKTVVDVEYVD
;
A
#
# COMPACT_ATOMS: atom_id res chain seq x y z
N MET A 1 -8.95 -17.31 -8.07
CA MET A 1 -9.49 -16.53 -9.20
C MET A 1 -8.33 -16.05 -10.07
N TYR A 2 -8.31 -16.34 -11.38
CA TYR A 2 -7.29 -15.85 -12.32
C TYR A 2 -7.84 -14.74 -13.22
N ILE A 3 -6.95 -13.89 -13.73
CA ILE A 3 -7.29 -12.84 -14.69
C ILE A 3 -6.65 -13.21 -16.03
N ASP A 4 -7.44 -13.16 -17.10
CA ASP A 4 -6.92 -13.28 -18.46
C ASP A 4 -6.12 -12.02 -18.81
N ALA A 5 -4.87 -12.20 -19.23
CA ALA A 5 -3.96 -11.11 -19.58
C ALA A 5 -3.63 -11.17 -21.09
N PRO A 6 -4.51 -10.67 -21.97
CA PRO A 6 -4.27 -10.70 -23.41
C PRO A 6 -3.09 -9.79 -23.78
N GLY A 7 -2.13 -10.34 -24.53
CA GLY A 7 -1.00 -9.59 -25.09
C GLY A 7 0.31 -9.66 -24.31
N HIS A 8 0.26 -9.66 -22.97
CA HIS A 8 1.45 -9.73 -22.11
C HIS A 8 1.16 -10.48 -20.80
N LEU A 9 2.00 -11.47 -20.48
CA LEU A 9 1.91 -12.26 -19.25
C LEU A 9 3.28 -12.32 -18.57
N SER A 10 3.38 -11.88 -17.31
CA SER A 10 4.65 -11.92 -16.57
C SER A 10 4.47 -12.35 -15.11
N GLY A 11 5.36 -13.24 -14.67
CA GLY A 11 5.35 -13.84 -13.34
C GLY A 11 6.13 -15.14 -13.26
N PHE A 12 5.98 -15.85 -12.14
CA PHE A 12 6.55 -17.18 -11.95
C PHE A 12 5.63 -18.22 -12.58
N LEU A 13 6.15 -19.10 -13.43
CA LEU A 13 5.36 -20.12 -14.10
C LEU A 13 4.86 -21.18 -13.10
N MET A 14 3.54 -21.31 -13.00
CA MET A 14 2.90 -22.25 -12.07
C MET A 14 2.42 -23.51 -12.79
N GLU A 15 1.80 -23.33 -13.95
CA GLU A 15 1.31 -24.39 -14.82
C GLU A 15 1.40 -23.94 -16.27
N TYR A 16 1.47 -24.89 -17.19
CA TYR A 16 1.30 -24.63 -18.62
C TYR A 16 0.84 -25.88 -19.35
N ASN A 17 0.24 -25.68 -20.51
CA ASN A 17 -0.06 -26.71 -21.49
C ASN A 17 0.33 -26.20 -22.90
N ALA A 18 -0.08 -26.91 -23.94
CA ALA A 18 0.27 -26.54 -25.32
C ALA A 18 -0.22 -25.15 -25.77
N THR A 19 -1.22 -24.57 -25.10
CA THR A 19 -1.90 -23.34 -25.55
C THR A 19 -1.91 -22.23 -24.50
N HIS A 20 -1.78 -22.56 -23.22
CA HIS A 20 -1.89 -21.60 -22.12
C HIS A 20 -0.75 -21.76 -21.10
N ALA A 21 -0.30 -20.62 -20.56
CA ALA A 21 0.49 -20.58 -19.35
C ALA A 21 -0.30 -19.89 -18.24
N MET A 22 -0.02 -20.32 -17.02
CA MET A 22 -0.43 -19.60 -15.82
C MET A 22 0.79 -19.19 -15.04
N VAL A 23 0.85 -17.90 -14.73
CA VAL A 23 1.92 -17.32 -13.92
C VAL A 23 1.36 -16.71 -12.66
N PHE A 24 2.08 -16.85 -11.55
CA PHE A 24 1.79 -16.09 -10.36
C PHE A 24 2.57 -14.77 -10.37
N ASN A 25 1.84 -13.66 -10.28
CA ASN A 25 2.41 -12.33 -10.23
C ASN A 25 2.52 -11.88 -8.76
N THR A 26 3.74 -11.77 -8.23
CA THR A 26 3.97 -11.40 -6.82
C THR A 26 3.66 -9.93 -6.52
N LYS A 27 3.71 -9.03 -7.50
CA LYS A 27 3.34 -7.60 -7.35
C LYS A 27 1.83 -7.45 -7.14
N ASP A 28 1.04 -8.23 -7.87
CA ASP A 28 -0.42 -8.22 -7.78
C ASP A 28 -0.98 -9.24 -6.79
N ARG A 29 -0.18 -10.25 -6.43
CA ARG A 29 -0.54 -11.44 -5.62
C ARG A 29 -1.70 -12.21 -6.23
N LEU A 30 -1.67 -12.37 -7.55
CA LEU A 30 -2.73 -13.01 -8.34
C LEU A 30 -2.14 -13.98 -9.34
N LEU A 31 -2.90 -15.06 -9.59
CA LEU A 31 -2.66 -15.95 -10.70
C LEU A 31 -3.18 -15.27 -11.98
N LYS A 32 -2.36 -15.25 -13.03
CA LYS A 32 -2.72 -14.71 -14.34
C LYS A 32 -2.61 -15.82 -15.37
N ARG A 33 -3.55 -15.85 -16.31
CA ARG A 33 -3.59 -16.81 -17.42
C ARG A 33 -3.39 -16.05 -18.73
N GLY A 34 -2.63 -16.64 -19.63
CA GLY A 34 -2.41 -16.08 -20.96
C GLY A 34 -2.20 -17.16 -22.01
N LEU A 35 -2.46 -16.80 -23.26
CA LEU A 35 -2.17 -17.63 -24.43
C LEU A 35 -0.67 -17.64 -24.70
N ILE A 36 -0.11 -18.83 -24.90
CA ILE A 36 1.33 -19.02 -25.18
C ILE A 36 1.55 -19.64 -26.55
N THR A 37 1.34 -18.86 -27.61
CA THR A 37 1.77 -19.29 -28.95
C THR A 37 3.30 -19.21 -29.01
N HIS A 38 3.99 -20.32 -28.73
CA HIS A 38 5.45 -20.42 -28.73
C HIS A 38 5.93 -21.70 -29.41
N ASP A 39 7.21 -21.71 -29.78
CA ASP A 39 7.87 -22.88 -30.36
C ASP A 39 7.84 -24.06 -29.35
N PRO A 40 7.25 -25.22 -29.71
CA PRO A 40 7.11 -26.37 -28.81
C PRO A 40 8.46 -27.02 -28.43
N THR A 41 9.56 -26.65 -29.09
CA THR A 41 10.90 -27.09 -28.71
C THR A 41 11.42 -26.40 -27.45
N ILE A 42 10.86 -25.23 -27.09
CA ILE A 42 11.24 -24.49 -25.89
C ILE A 42 10.58 -25.15 -24.67
N ARG A 43 11.38 -25.86 -23.88
CA ARG A 43 10.90 -26.45 -22.62
C ARG A 43 10.79 -25.38 -21.54
N LEU A 44 9.56 -25.16 -21.07
CA LEU A 44 9.29 -24.25 -19.96
C LEU A 44 9.53 -24.95 -18.61
N GLU A 45 10.21 -24.24 -17.70
CA GLU A 45 10.47 -24.73 -16.34
C GLU A 45 9.47 -24.12 -15.35
N LEU A 46 8.77 -24.99 -14.62
CA LEU A 46 7.94 -24.54 -13.51
C LEU A 46 8.79 -23.80 -12.47
N ALA A 47 8.15 -22.88 -11.74
CA ALA A 47 8.78 -22.00 -10.75
C ALA A 47 9.83 -21.01 -11.29
N ALA A 48 10.15 -21.04 -12.59
CA ALA A 48 10.99 -20.01 -13.20
C ALA A 48 10.17 -18.76 -13.57
N ARG A 49 10.82 -17.59 -13.57
CA ARG A 49 10.17 -16.34 -13.94
C ARG A 49 10.25 -16.12 -15.45
N TYR A 50 9.10 -15.81 -16.04
CA TYR A 50 8.97 -15.56 -17.47
C TYR A 50 8.28 -14.24 -17.77
N TYR A 51 8.60 -13.73 -18.95
CA TYR A 51 7.82 -12.74 -19.69
C TYR A 51 7.36 -13.39 -20.99
N PHE A 52 6.05 -13.48 -21.17
CA PHE A 52 5.42 -13.94 -22.38
C PHE A 52 4.83 -12.72 -23.09
N ASP A 53 5.28 -12.50 -24.31
CA ASP A 53 4.71 -11.52 -25.22
C ASP A 53 4.05 -12.25 -26.37
N HIS A 54 2.94 -11.69 -26.88
CA HIS A 54 2.24 -12.27 -28.01
C HIS A 54 3.18 -12.49 -29.22
N LEU A 55 3.16 -13.71 -29.78
CA LEU A 55 3.95 -14.13 -30.95
C LEU A 55 5.48 -14.06 -30.76
N LYS A 56 5.99 -13.93 -29.53
CA LYS A 56 7.42 -13.96 -29.25
C LYS A 56 7.81 -15.20 -28.44
N PRO A 57 9.04 -15.70 -28.58
CA PRO A 57 9.57 -16.73 -27.70
C PRO A 57 9.50 -16.31 -26.22
N PRO A 58 9.13 -17.22 -25.30
CA PRO A 58 9.13 -16.97 -23.86
C PRO A 58 10.49 -16.50 -23.38
N ASN A 59 10.54 -15.35 -22.71
CA ASN A 59 11.76 -14.79 -22.17
C ASN A 59 11.90 -15.19 -20.69
N ARG A 60 12.80 -16.13 -20.40
CA ARG A 60 13.16 -16.50 -19.02
C ARG A 60 14.06 -15.43 -18.43
N ARG A 61 13.74 -14.96 -17.23
CA ARG A 61 14.63 -14.10 -16.45
C ARG A 61 15.11 -14.84 -15.22
N GLU A 62 16.42 -14.97 -15.13
CA GLU A 62 17.06 -15.33 -13.86
C GLU A 62 16.91 -14.16 -12.91
N LEU A 63 16.33 -14.43 -11.75
CA LEU A 63 16.37 -13.49 -10.65
C LEU A 63 17.61 -13.80 -9.83
N PRO A 64 18.33 -12.78 -9.32
CA PRO A 64 19.30 -13.02 -8.27
C PRO A 64 18.60 -13.75 -7.13
N TYR A 65 19.28 -14.74 -6.56
CA TYR A 65 18.78 -15.46 -5.39
C TYR A 65 18.36 -14.45 -4.32
N ASN A 66 17.06 -14.36 -4.05
CA ASN A 66 16.57 -13.52 -2.98
C ASN A 66 16.52 -14.40 -1.72
N ALA A 67 17.36 -14.05 -0.75
CA ALA A 67 17.43 -14.75 0.52
C ALA A 67 16.09 -14.80 1.26
N HIS A 68 15.08 -14.00 0.91
CA HIS A 68 13.79 -13.88 1.61
C HIS A 68 12.59 -14.49 0.87
N PHE A 69 12.79 -14.93 -0.39
CA PHE A 69 11.70 -15.44 -1.21
C PHE A 69 12.19 -16.30 -2.37
N GLN A 70 11.61 -17.48 -2.52
CA GLN A 70 11.98 -18.41 -3.58
C GLN A 70 10.79 -19.25 -4.04
N PHE A 71 10.61 -19.37 -5.36
CA PHE A 71 9.81 -20.45 -5.95
C PHE A 71 10.72 -21.60 -6.39
N PHE A 72 10.25 -22.83 -6.27
CA PHE A 72 10.94 -24.01 -6.78
C PHE A 72 9.95 -25.12 -7.13
N ALA A 73 10.32 -25.98 -8.07
CA ALA A 73 9.53 -27.14 -8.46
C ALA A 73 10.17 -28.41 -7.88
N ALA A 74 9.37 -29.27 -7.24
CA ALA A 74 9.84 -30.52 -6.64
C ALA A 74 8.91 -31.68 -6.96
N GLY A 75 9.46 -32.90 -6.94
CA GLY A 75 8.76 -34.11 -7.36
C GLY A 75 9.05 -34.47 -8.83
N ARG A 76 9.24 -35.76 -9.09
CA ARG A 76 9.35 -36.33 -10.45
C ARG A 76 8.45 -37.58 -10.51
N PRO A 77 7.75 -37.83 -11.62
CA PRO A 77 7.83 -37.15 -12.93
C PRO A 77 6.96 -35.89 -13.06
N ASN A 78 6.00 -35.69 -12.16
CA ASN A 78 5.07 -34.55 -12.19
C ASN A 78 5.47 -33.51 -11.12
N PRO A 79 6.32 -32.53 -11.47
CA PRO A 79 6.78 -31.54 -10.51
C PRO A 79 5.63 -30.68 -10.00
N THR A 80 5.58 -30.48 -8.69
CA THR A 80 4.67 -29.54 -8.05
C THR A 80 5.44 -28.29 -7.62
N VAL A 81 4.79 -27.13 -7.72
CA VAL A 81 5.40 -25.84 -7.40
C VAL A 81 5.24 -25.52 -5.93
N TYR A 82 6.35 -25.14 -5.30
CA TYR A 82 6.44 -24.66 -3.93
C TYR A 82 6.99 -23.25 -3.91
N ALA A 83 6.68 -22.52 -2.84
CA ALA A 83 7.37 -21.28 -2.50
C ALA A 83 7.83 -21.28 -1.04
N ARG A 84 8.98 -20.66 -0.79
CA ARG A 84 9.48 -20.29 0.53
C ARG A 84 9.38 -18.79 0.70
N SER A 85 8.89 -18.37 1.86
CA SER A 85 8.78 -16.97 2.25
C SER A 85 8.70 -16.85 3.77
N TRP A 86 8.48 -15.64 4.28
CA TRP A 86 8.09 -15.43 5.66
C TRP A 86 6.64 -14.96 5.75
N ALA A 87 6.04 -15.18 6.90
CA ALA A 87 4.67 -14.76 7.20
C ALA A 87 4.54 -14.16 8.60
N VAL A 88 3.41 -13.53 8.83
CA VAL A 88 2.96 -13.01 10.12
C VAL A 88 1.54 -13.46 10.40
N SER A 89 1.23 -13.70 11.68
CA SER A 89 -0.14 -13.94 12.17
C SER A 89 -0.75 -12.65 12.76
N PRO A 90 -2.09 -12.54 12.84
CA PRO A 90 -2.75 -11.47 13.59
C PRO A 90 -2.35 -11.48 15.06
N GLY A 91 -2.07 -10.30 15.63
CA GLY A 91 -1.76 -10.13 17.06
C GLY A 91 -3.00 -10.14 17.96
N GLU A 92 -2.81 -10.41 19.24
CA GLU A 92 -3.90 -10.34 20.23
C GLU A 92 -4.40 -8.92 20.50
N ASN A 93 -3.54 -7.94 20.23
CA ASN A 93 -3.77 -6.50 20.39
C ASN A 93 -4.64 -5.88 19.28
N LEU A 94 -5.07 -6.65 18.27
CA LEU A 94 -5.97 -6.19 17.24
C LEU A 94 -7.44 -6.20 17.72
N PRO A 95 -8.31 -5.30 17.21
CA PRO A 95 -9.74 -5.31 17.49
C PRO A 95 -10.39 -6.69 17.25
N VAL A 96 -11.46 -7.01 17.98
CA VAL A 96 -12.09 -8.35 17.95
C VAL A 96 -12.57 -8.69 16.54
N GLU A 97 -13.18 -7.73 15.85
CA GLU A 97 -13.70 -7.80 14.50
C GLU A 97 -12.58 -8.13 13.51
N VAL A 98 -11.40 -7.51 13.69
CA VAL A 98 -10.22 -7.76 12.87
C VAL A 98 -9.65 -9.15 13.15
N ARG A 99 -9.57 -9.55 14.43
CA ARG A 99 -9.11 -10.89 14.81
C ARG A 99 -10.03 -11.97 14.26
N GLU A 100 -11.34 -11.80 14.35
CA GLU A 100 -12.31 -12.76 13.80
C GLU A 100 -12.29 -12.78 12.27
N LYS A 101 -12.16 -11.62 11.60
CA LYS A 101 -12.03 -11.54 10.14
C LYS A 101 -10.81 -12.29 9.59
N TYR A 102 -9.68 -12.27 10.30
CA TYR A 102 -8.42 -12.90 9.88
C TYR A 102 -8.06 -14.15 10.68
N LYS A 103 -9.01 -14.72 11.40
CA LYS A 103 -8.83 -15.92 12.21
C LYS A 103 -8.37 -17.10 11.34
N GLY A 104 -7.34 -17.81 11.80
CA GLY A 104 -6.76 -18.93 11.06
C GLY A 104 -6.13 -18.52 9.72
N LYS A 105 -5.76 -17.25 9.56
CA LYS A 105 -5.02 -16.74 8.40
C LYS A 105 -3.64 -16.27 8.82
N VAL A 106 -2.68 -16.43 7.94
CA VAL A 106 -1.39 -15.75 7.98
C VAL A 106 -1.23 -14.92 6.73
N TRP A 107 -0.36 -13.93 6.79
CA TRP A 107 -0.04 -13.10 5.65
C TRP A 107 1.43 -13.28 5.28
N ALA A 108 1.73 -13.36 3.98
CA ALA A 108 3.08 -13.36 3.44
C ALA A 108 3.24 -12.30 2.32
N PRO A 109 4.38 -11.59 2.20
CA PRO A 109 4.47 -10.42 1.31
C PRO A 109 4.29 -10.68 -0.15
N TYR A 110 4.90 -11.75 -0.59
CA TYR A 110 4.93 -12.10 -1.99
C TYR A 110 3.72 -12.94 -2.38
N LEU A 111 3.03 -13.56 -1.41
CA LEU A 111 2.00 -14.58 -1.64
C LEU A 111 0.58 -14.12 -1.26
N GLY A 112 0.45 -13.18 -0.32
CA GLY A 112 -0.84 -12.68 0.18
C GLY A 112 -1.32 -13.41 1.43
N LEU A 113 -2.65 -13.49 1.59
CA LEU A 113 -3.28 -14.22 2.69
C LEU A 113 -3.25 -15.73 2.41
N ILE A 114 -2.86 -16.50 3.42
CA ILE A 114 -2.75 -17.96 3.38
C ILE A 114 -3.52 -18.52 4.58
N ASN A 115 -4.21 -19.64 4.37
CA ASN A 115 -4.88 -20.35 5.44
C ASN A 115 -3.86 -21.05 6.35
N ASP A 116 -3.89 -20.75 7.64
CA ASP A 116 -3.13 -21.50 8.65
C ASP A 116 -3.90 -22.76 9.05
N LYS A 117 -3.90 -23.76 8.15
CA LYS A 117 -4.64 -25.00 8.35
C LYS A 117 -4.15 -25.69 9.63
N ASN A 118 -5.11 -26.01 10.49
CA ASN A 118 -4.88 -26.62 11.81
C ASN A 118 -4.03 -25.74 12.76
N GLY A 119 -3.86 -24.44 12.50
CA GLY A 119 -3.06 -23.56 13.36
C GLY A 119 -1.58 -23.94 13.40
N MET A 120 -1.01 -24.43 12.30
CA MET A 120 0.39 -24.86 12.25
C MET A 120 1.35 -23.70 12.55
N PHE A 121 1.10 -22.52 11.98
CA PHE A 121 1.91 -21.34 12.17
C PHE A 121 1.70 -20.74 13.56
N GLU A 122 0.45 -20.53 13.96
CA GLU A 122 0.14 -19.96 15.28
C GLU A 122 0.67 -20.84 16.42
N ARG A 123 0.56 -22.17 16.33
CA ARG A 123 1.13 -23.08 17.36
C ARG A 123 2.65 -22.98 17.47
N ARG A 124 3.33 -22.61 16.38
CA ARG A 124 4.80 -22.53 16.34
C ARG A 124 5.32 -21.17 16.77
N PHE A 125 4.72 -20.09 16.28
CA PHE A 125 5.22 -18.71 16.45
C PHE A 125 4.35 -17.84 17.34
N GLY A 126 3.18 -18.33 17.78
CA GLY A 126 2.20 -17.57 18.54
C GLY A 126 1.38 -16.60 17.68
N LYS A 127 0.42 -15.94 18.34
CA LYS A 127 -0.35 -14.84 17.76
C LYS A 127 0.51 -13.58 17.68
N GLY A 128 0.45 -12.87 16.56
CA GLY A 128 1.40 -11.79 16.23
C GLY A 128 2.80 -12.29 15.89
N GLY A 129 3.00 -13.61 15.88
CA GLY A 129 4.26 -14.26 15.57
C GLY A 129 4.70 -14.02 14.13
N ARG A 130 6.01 -14.06 13.92
CA ARG A 130 6.65 -13.95 12.61
C ARG A 130 7.55 -15.17 12.40
N GLY A 131 7.52 -15.74 11.20
CA GLY A 131 8.24 -16.98 10.94
C GLY A 131 8.34 -17.34 9.47
N SER A 132 9.23 -18.27 9.16
CA SER A 132 9.42 -18.80 7.82
C SER A 132 8.35 -19.83 7.49
N ILE A 133 7.88 -19.80 6.25
CA ILE A 133 6.86 -20.71 5.71
C ILE A 133 7.31 -21.29 4.38
N ARG A 134 6.84 -22.50 4.13
CA ARG A 134 6.79 -23.09 2.81
C ARG A 134 5.34 -23.34 2.44
N VAL A 135 4.98 -22.93 1.23
CA VAL A 135 3.65 -23.14 0.67
C VAL A 135 3.70 -24.03 -0.55
N LEU A 136 2.60 -24.72 -0.79
CA LEU A 136 2.31 -25.54 -1.95
C LEU A 136 1.34 -24.79 -2.87
N TYR A 137 1.62 -24.79 -4.17
CA TYR A 137 0.67 -24.28 -5.17
C TYR A 137 -0.49 -25.28 -5.37
N VAL A 138 -1.74 -24.83 -5.23
CA VAL A 138 -2.94 -25.69 -5.26
C VAL A 138 -4.06 -25.23 -6.19
N ASN A 139 -4.02 -23.98 -6.69
CA ASN A 139 -4.95 -23.44 -7.70
C ASN A 139 -6.45 -23.71 -7.47
N ARG A 140 -6.98 -23.34 -6.30
CA ARG A 140 -8.42 -23.43 -5.97
C ARG A 140 -9.09 -22.05 -6.11
N PRO A 141 -10.42 -21.97 -6.24
CA PRO A 141 -11.14 -20.70 -6.43
C PRO A 141 -10.71 -19.58 -5.48
N ASP A 142 -10.52 -19.90 -4.19
CA ASP A 142 -10.17 -18.96 -3.12
C ASP A 142 -8.79 -19.21 -2.48
N GLU A 143 -8.01 -20.15 -3.01
CA GLU A 143 -6.73 -20.56 -2.43
C GLU A 143 -5.73 -20.88 -3.55
N VAL A 144 -4.79 -19.98 -3.80
CA VAL A 144 -3.70 -20.21 -4.78
C VAL A 144 -2.59 -21.04 -4.14
N PHE A 145 -2.32 -20.79 -2.86
CA PHE A 145 -1.29 -21.42 -2.08
C PHE A 145 -1.84 -22.00 -0.79
N GLU A 146 -1.44 -23.21 -0.47
CA GLU A 146 -1.71 -23.91 0.77
C GLU A 146 -0.45 -23.92 1.65
N LEU A 147 -0.60 -23.66 2.94
CA LEU A 147 0.52 -23.76 3.89
C LEU A 147 0.94 -25.23 4.01
N ASP A 148 2.15 -25.54 3.56
CA ASP A 148 2.70 -26.90 3.58
C ASP A 148 3.48 -27.17 4.87
N ARG A 149 4.35 -26.23 5.28
CA ARG A 149 5.06 -26.28 6.56
C ARG A 149 5.54 -24.91 7.03
N VAL A 150 5.89 -24.86 8.31
CA VAL A 150 6.67 -23.78 8.90
C VAL A 150 8.12 -24.21 9.06
N ASP A 151 9.05 -23.32 8.70
CA ASP A 151 10.49 -23.58 8.70
C ASP A 151 11.17 -22.78 9.83
N ASN A 152 12.34 -23.23 10.30
CA ASN A 152 13.17 -22.53 11.29
C ASN A 152 14.14 -21.51 10.65
N LEU A 153 13.95 -21.16 9.38
CA LEU A 153 14.85 -20.24 8.71
C LEU A 153 14.64 -18.83 9.25
N GLU A 154 15.67 -18.25 9.87
CA GLU A 154 15.66 -16.84 10.23
C GLU A 154 15.86 -16.02 8.96
N TYR A 155 14.86 -15.21 8.63
CA TYR A 155 14.99 -14.22 7.58
C TYR A 155 15.34 -12.89 8.22
N ASP A 156 16.24 -12.14 7.59
CA ASP A 156 16.41 -10.74 7.91
C ASP A 156 15.11 -10.02 7.55
N PHE A 157 14.40 -9.64 8.59
CA PHE A 157 12.97 -9.42 8.59
C PHE A 157 12.66 -7.98 8.20
N TRP A 158 13.22 -7.51 7.08
CA TRP A 158 13.02 -6.15 6.58
C TRP A 158 11.52 -5.88 6.40
N ALA A 159 11.10 -4.67 6.80
CA ALA A 159 9.71 -4.25 6.73
C ALA A 159 9.23 -4.38 5.28
N PRO A 160 8.09 -5.05 5.03
CA PRO A 160 7.63 -5.23 3.67
C PRO A 160 7.24 -3.88 3.08
N ASP A 161 7.42 -3.68 1.77
CA ASP A 161 6.82 -2.55 1.04
C ASP A 161 5.29 -2.48 1.19
N ARG A 162 4.67 -3.54 1.71
CA ARG A 162 3.23 -3.66 1.96
C ARG A 162 2.94 -4.38 3.29
N PRO A 163 2.35 -3.71 4.29
CA PRO A 163 1.99 -4.35 5.56
C PRO A 163 0.88 -5.39 5.40
N ALA A 164 0.70 -6.23 6.42
CA ALA A 164 -0.42 -7.16 6.49
C ALA A 164 -1.77 -6.42 6.49
N PRO A 165 -2.88 -7.04 6.04
CA PRO A 165 -4.16 -6.38 5.82
C PRO A 165 -4.93 -6.15 7.11
N TRP A 166 -4.56 -6.75 8.24
CA TRP A 166 -5.08 -6.38 9.57
C TRP A 166 -4.30 -5.23 10.22
N HIS A 167 -3.11 -4.97 9.68
CA HIS A 167 -2.39 -3.75 9.93
C HIS A 167 -3.05 -2.62 9.07
N GLN A 168 -3.76 -2.90 7.98
CA GLN A 168 -4.59 -1.91 7.29
C GLN A 168 -6.03 -1.84 7.88
N PRO A 169 -6.50 -0.78 8.57
CA PRO A 169 -5.87 0.32 9.28
C PRO A 169 -5.97 0.12 10.81
N THR A 170 -4.93 -0.46 11.40
CA THR A 170 -4.52 -0.32 12.81
C THR A 170 -2.99 -0.50 12.89
N VAL A 171 -2.26 -0.12 11.84
CA VAL A 171 -0.83 0.17 12.01
C VAL A 171 -0.77 1.54 12.59
N SER A 172 0.03 1.71 13.63
CA SER A 172 0.56 3.00 14.05
C SER A 172 0.75 3.86 12.80
N MET A 173 -0.06 4.92 12.72
CA MET A 173 -0.10 5.80 11.55
C MET A 173 1.08 6.76 11.55
N TYR A 174 2.18 6.35 12.18
CA TYR A 174 3.40 7.07 12.43
C TYR A 174 4.54 6.16 12.03
N TYR A 175 4.66 5.90 10.73
CA TYR A 175 5.84 5.24 10.20
C TYR A 175 6.99 6.24 10.13
N ASP A 176 8.18 5.84 10.54
CA ASP A 176 9.40 6.65 10.35
C ASP A 176 9.74 6.84 8.86
N ALA A 177 9.27 5.96 7.97
CA ALA A 177 9.37 6.12 6.52
C ALA A 177 8.30 5.31 5.78
N PHE A 178 7.61 5.94 4.83
CA PHE A 178 6.87 5.23 3.78
C PHE A 178 7.89 4.73 2.74
N PRO A 179 7.71 3.54 2.12
CA PRO A 179 8.66 3.03 1.13
C PRO A 179 8.93 4.09 0.05
N SER A 180 10.21 4.24 -0.24
CA SER A 180 10.84 5.31 -1.00
C SER A 180 10.09 5.68 -2.28
N ARG A 181 10.11 6.99 -2.61
CA ARG A 181 9.64 7.52 -3.89
C ARG A 181 10.29 6.76 -5.04
N GLU A 182 9.45 6.30 -5.97
CA GLU A 182 9.95 5.95 -7.29
C GLU A 182 10.16 7.24 -8.07
N ILE A 183 11.43 7.58 -8.31
CA ILE A 183 11.83 8.77 -9.07
C ILE A 183 11.55 8.56 -10.58
N ALA A 184 11.42 7.29 -11.00
CA ALA A 184 11.04 6.89 -12.35
C ALA A 184 10.04 5.70 -12.29
N PRO A 185 8.83 5.81 -12.85
CA PRO A 185 7.98 4.67 -13.18
C PRO A 185 8.58 3.92 -14.37
N TYR A 186 8.45 2.59 -14.37
CA TYR A 186 8.74 1.75 -15.52
C TYR A 186 7.58 1.82 -16.53
N ASN A 187 7.84 1.54 -17.81
CA ASN A 187 6.78 1.36 -18.81
C ASN A 187 5.73 0.35 -18.26
N ASN A 188 4.45 0.76 -18.23
CA ASN A 188 3.31 0.05 -17.64
C ASN A 188 3.14 0.15 -16.10
N ASP A 189 3.76 1.11 -15.41
CA ASP A 189 3.39 1.40 -14.03
C ASP A 189 2.06 2.14 -13.92
N TYR A 190 1.21 1.65 -13.03
CA TYR A 190 -0.10 2.23 -12.73
C TYR A 190 0.01 3.03 -11.43
N ALA A 191 -0.47 4.28 -11.45
CA ALA A 191 -0.73 5.06 -10.24
C ALA A 191 -1.96 4.50 -9.51
N ARG A 192 -1.84 3.26 -9.00
CA ARG A 192 -2.85 2.61 -8.18
C ARG A 192 -3.01 3.48 -6.93
N PHE A 193 -4.21 4.02 -6.71
CA PHE A 193 -4.53 4.99 -5.64
C PHE A 193 -3.96 6.40 -5.89
N ALA A 194 -4.42 7.05 -6.96
CA ALA A 194 -4.20 8.48 -7.18
C ALA A 194 -5.50 9.25 -6.98
N LEU A 195 -5.47 10.31 -6.18
CA LEU A 195 -6.62 11.17 -5.94
C LEU A 195 -6.56 12.35 -6.91
N CYS A 196 -7.60 12.56 -7.70
CA CYS A 196 -7.74 13.81 -8.45
C CYS A 196 -8.01 14.96 -7.46
N VAL A 197 -7.07 15.89 -7.36
CA VAL A 197 -7.14 17.02 -6.42
C VAL A 197 -7.61 18.31 -7.08
N ARG A 198 -7.43 18.41 -8.41
CA ARG A 198 -7.94 19.52 -9.23
C ARG A 198 -8.31 19.00 -10.60
N ASP A 199 -9.51 19.35 -11.05
CA ASP A 199 -9.91 19.16 -12.43
C ASP A 199 -9.72 20.48 -13.21
N LYS A 200 -9.26 20.40 -14.47
CA LYS A 200 -9.01 21.56 -15.35
C LYS A 200 -8.02 22.61 -14.81
N ALA A 201 -6.95 22.18 -14.16
CA ALA A 201 -5.84 23.05 -13.77
C ALA A 201 -4.98 23.45 -14.98
N ASP A 202 -4.25 24.56 -14.88
CA ASP A 202 -3.29 24.97 -15.91
C ASP A 202 -2.25 23.87 -16.15
N ASN A 203 -2.09 23.46 -17.40
CA ASN A 203 -1.06 22.52 -17.79
C ASN A 203 0.28 23.26 -17.94
N LEU A 204 1.11 23.22 -16.90
CA LEU A 204 2.43 23.88 -16.89
C LEU A 204 3.41 23.35 -17.94
N ALA A 205 3.13 22.19 -18.54
CA ALA A 205 3.88 21.65 -19.67
C ALA A 205 2.97 21.52 -20.89
N HIS A 206 2.12 22.52 -21.10
CA HIS A 206 1.42 22.75 -22.37
C HIS A 206 2.41 23.25 -23.42
N ASP A 207 2.22 22.78 -24.65
CA ASP A 207 3.00 23.16 -25.82
C ASP A 207 2.03 23.31 -27.00
N GLU A 208 1.82 24.54 -27.42
CA GLU A 208 0.92 24.90 -28.53
C GLU A 208 1.30 24.21 -29.86
N LYS A 209 2.56 23.79 -30.01
CA LYS A 209 3.08 23.16 -31.23
C LYS A 209 2.88 21.65 -31.25
N ALA A 210 2.54 21.05 -30.11
CA ALA A 210 2.43 19.61 -29.96
C ALA A 210 0.98 19.13 -30.14
N LEU A 211 0.77 18.23 -31.11
CA LEU A 211 -0.54 17.64 -31.38
C LEU A 211 -1.04 16.85 -30.15
N GLY A 212 -2.19 17.25 -29.59
CA GLY A 212 -2.80 16.61 -28.41
C GLY A 212 -2.38 17.22 -27.07
N SER A 213 -1.50 18.23 -27.05
CA SER A 213 -1.24 19.03 -25.86
C SER A 213 -2.41 19.97 -25.61
N THR A 214 -2.96 19.94 -24.40
CA THR A 214 -4.08 20.82 -24.03
C THR A 214 -3.66 21.79 -22.94
N GLU A 215 -4.27 22.97 -22.92
CA GLU A 215 -3.99 24.04 -21.96
C GLU A 215 -4.37 23.67 -20.52
N LYS A 216 -5.28 22.71 -20.35
CA LYS A 216 -5.85 22.31 -19.06
C LYS A 216 -5.67 20.82 -18.83
N CYS A 217 -5.28 20.44 -17.62
CA CYS A 217 -5.13 19.04 -17.22
C CYS A 217 -5.79 18.76 -15.87
N SER A 218 -6.09 17.49 -15.61
CA SER A 218 -6.45 17.06 -14.26
C SER A 218 -5.18 16.72 -13.48
N LEU A 219 -5.09 17.22 -12.25
CA LEU A 219 -3.97 16.98 -11.34
C LEU A 219 -4.35 15.90 -10.34
N LEU A 220 -3.50 14.90 -10.22
CA LEU A 220 -3.64 13.79 -9.30
C LEU A 220 -2.50 13.79 -8.31
N VAL A 221 -2.74 13.27 -7.12
CA VAL A 221 -1.71 13.01 -6.12
C VAL A 221 -1.75 11.53 -5.77
N SER A 222 -0.58 10.89 -5.83
CA SER A 222 -0.36 9.51 -5.43
C SER A 222 0.68 9.47 -4.32
N PRO A 223 0.49 8.66 -3.26
CA PRO A 223 1.52 8.46 -2.23
C PRO A 223 2.84 7.93 -2.80
N ARG A 224 2.79 7.16 -3.89
CA ARG A 224 3.96 6.56 -4.53
C ARG A 224 4.74 7.53 -5.41
N PHE A 225 4.01 8.36 -6.18
CA PHE A 225 4.60 9.18 -7.26
C PHE A 225 4.53 10.69 -6.99
N GLY A 226 3.84 11.12 -5.93
CA GLY A 226 3.54 12.53 -5.70
C GLY A 226 2.47 13.06 -6.67
N ALA A 227 2.61 14.30 -7.11
CA ALA A 227 1.71 14.94 -8.08
C ALA A 227 1.96 14.46 -9.52
N ILE A 228 0.88 14.15 -10.24
CA ILE A 228 0.84 13.61 -11.61
C ILE A 228 -0.23 14.38 -12.41
N ARG A 229 -0.09 14.47 -13.75
CA ARG A 229 -1.10 15.03 -14.66
C ARG A 229 -1.72 13.97 -15.58
N ILE A 230 -2.98 14.15 -16.00
CA ILE A 230 -3.62 13.36 -17.08
C ILE A 230 -3.56 14.16 -18.39
N LEU A 231 -2.55 13.98 -19.26
CA LEU A 231 -2.50 14.41 -20.69
C LEU A 231 -1.30 13.79 -21.46
N ILE A 232 -1.47 13.42 -22.74
CA ILE A 232 -0.52 12.71 -23.65
C ILE A 232 0.78 13.52 -23.93
N ALA A 233 1.93 12.81 -24.05
CA ALA A 233 3.32 13.26 -23.96
C ALA A 233 3.89 14.12 -25.11
N THR A 234 4.98 14.86 -24.82
CA THR A 234 6.13 15.08 -25.72
C THR A 234 7.45 14.77 -25.00
N GLU A 235 8.47 14.33 -25.75
CA GLU A 235 9.80 13.97 -25.25
C GLU A 235 10.73 15.20 -25.09
N ASN A 236 11.68 15.06 -24.15
CA ASN A 236 12.97 15.77 -23.98
C ASN A 236 12.98 17.08 -23.15
N PRO A 237 14.13 17.48 -22.57
CA PRO A 237 14.77 16.91 -21.38
C PRO A 237 14.82 17.91 -20.20
N GLY A 238 14.57 17.44 -18.99
CA GLY A 238 14.92 18.15 -17.74
C GLY A 238 13.74 18.55 -16.84
N TYR A 239 13.64 17.82 -15.72
CA TYR A 239 13.04 18.19 -14.42
C TYR A 239 11.53 17.95 -14.11
N THR A 240 11.32 17.20 -13.00
CA THR A 240 10.08 16.81 -12.26
C THR A 240 9.17 15.70 -12.84
N ILE A 241 8.60 14.87 -11.94
CA ILE A 241 7.64 13.79 -12.25
C ILE A 241 6.33 14.38 -12.84
N HIS A 242 5.91 15.54 -12.34
CA HIS A 242 4.76 16.28 -12.86
C HIS A 242 4.90 16.64 -14.35
N MET A 243 6.12 16.99 -14.80
CA MET A 243 6.37 17.36 -16.20
C MET A 243 6.59 16.14 -17.10
N ASN A 244 7.11 15.02 -16.57
CA ASN A 244 7.54 13.89 -17.41
C ASN A 244 6.52 12.74 -17.54
N TYR A 245 5.43 12.72 -16.76
CA TYR A 245 4.53 11.57 -16.72
C TYR A 245 3.07 11.90 -17.02
N THR A 246 2.48 11.00 -17.81
CA THR A 246 1.10 11.03 -18.27
C THR A 246 0.38 9.79 -17.80
N ALA A 247 -0.76 9.95 -17.12
CA ALA A 247 -1.69 8.83 -16.94
C ALA A 247 -2.42 8.51 -18.27
N ALA A 248 -2.33 7.25 -18.73
CA ALA A 248 -2.84 6.83 -20.05
C ALA A 248 -4.35 6.52 -20.08
N LYS A 249 -4.98 6.30 -18.93
CA LYS A 249 -6.40 5.95 -18.84
C LYS A 249 -6.95 6.31 -17.47
N GLU A 250 -8.10 6.98 -17.45
CA GLU A 250 -8.89 7.17 -16.23
C GLU A 250 -9.83 5.96 -16.04
N ILE A 251 -9.87 5.44 -14.82
CA ILE A 251 -10.83 4.40 -14.43
C ILE A 251 -11.55 4.94 -13.20
N LYS A 252 -12.87 5.12 -13.30
CA LYS A 252 -13.70 5.45 -12.14
C LYS A 252 -13.69 4.27 -11.19
N ILE A 253 -13.27 4.52 -9.96
CA ILE A 253 -13.36 3.58 -8.84
C ILE A 253 -14.22 4.22 -7.76
N GLU A 254 -14.83 3.39 -6.92
CA GLU A 254 -15.47 3.90 -5.71
C GLU A 254 -14.39 4.60 -4.86
N PRO A 255 -14.61 5.86 -4.43
CA PRO A 255 -13.58 6.61 -3.75
C PRO A 255 -13.25 5.91 -2.43
N PRO A 256 -11.98 5.49 -2.23
CA PRO A 256 -11.62 4.74 -1.03
C PRO A 256 -11.70 5.57 0.25
N LEU A 257 -11.77 6.90 0.11
CA LEU A 257 -11.95 7.86 1.19
C LEU A 257 -13.13 8.78 0.86
N PRO A 258 -14.03 9.08 1.80
CA PRO A 258 -15.08 10.07 1.61
C PRO A 258 -14.48 11.42 1.21
N THR A 259 -14.78 11.87 -0.01
CA THR A 259 -14.15 13.05 -0.63
C THR A 259 -15.22 14.04 -1.07
N LYS A 260 -14.99 15.33 -0.79
CA LYS A 260 -15.85 16.44 -1.21
C LYS A 260 -15.05 17.42 -2.06
N VAL A 261 -15.64 17.87 -3.15
CA VAL A 261 -15.11 18.99 -3.94
C VAL A 261 -15.43 20.28 -3.20
N VAL A 262 -14.43 21.13 -3.03
CA VAL A 262 -14.53 22.40 -2.28
C VAL A 262 -13.94 23.55 -3.10
N ASP A 263 -14.05 24.77 -2.57
CA ASP A 263 -13.47 25.99 -3.16
C ASP A 263 -13.87 26.18 -4.64
N ASN A 264 -15.16 25.98 -4.95
CA ASN A 264 -15.76 26.07 -6.29
C ASN A 264 -15.12 25.14 -7.34
N GLY A 265 -14.64 23.97 -6.93
CA GLY A 265 -14.02 23.01 -7.85
C GLY A 265 -12.49 23.06 -7.89
N ASN A 266 -11.87 23.96 -7.14
CA ASN A 266 -10.42 24.18 -7.19
C ASN A 266 -9.63 23.38 -6.15
N ASP A 267 -10.31 22.67 -5.25
CA ASP A 267 -9.65 21.85 -4.24
C ASP A 267 -10.55 20.68 -3.79
N VAL A 268 -9.96 19.74 -3.06
CA VAL A 268 -10.66 18.59 -2.49
C VAL A 268 -10.43 18.49 -0.98
N GLU A 269 -11.49 18.09 -0.29
CA GLU A 269 -11.48 17.81 1.14
C GLU A 269 -11.79 16.34 1.35
N VAL A 270 -10.85 15.62 1.96
CA VAL A 270 -10.95 14.18 2.20
C VAL A 270 -11.18 13.94 3.69
N THR A 271 -12.13 13.08 4.03
CA THR A 271 -12.35 12.64 5.41
C THR A 271 -11.58 11.35 5.65
N THR A 272 -10.75 11.31 6.69
CA THR A 272 -9.99 10.12 7.09
C THR A 272 -9.93 10.05 8.61
N ARG A 273 -9.57 8.88 9.14
CA ARG A 273 -9.32 8.68 10.56
C ARG A 273 -7.91 8.18 10.82
N PHE A 274 -7.41 8.41 12.03
CA PHE A 274 -6.18 7.81 12.52
C PHE A 274 -6.22 7.49 14.01
N VAL A 275 -5.46 6.48 14.44
CA VAL A 275 -5.38 6.11 15.86
C VAL A 275 -4.50 7.12 16.61
N PHE A 276 -5.02 7.64 17.72
CA PHE A 276 -4.33 8.58 18.58
C PHE A 276 -3.24 7.89 19.41
N GLU A 277 -2.01 8.38 19.27
CA GLU A 277 -0.87 7.95 20.08
C GLU A 277 -0.28 9.17 20.79
N HIS A 278 -0.45 9.24 22.11
CA HIS A 278 -0.17 10.45 22.89
C HIS A 278 1.30 10.89 22.80
N ASP A 279 2.24 9.94 22.72
CA ASP A 279 3.68 10.19 22.52
C ASP A 279 3.99 10.97 21.25
N HIS A 280 3.17 10.86 20.20
CA HIS A 280 3.37 11.59 18.95
C HIS A 280 2.84 13.01 18.97
N PHE A 281 1.97 13.34 19.92
CA PHE A 281 1.39 14.67 20.05
C PHE A 281 2.13 15.52 21.07
N GLU A 282 2.53 14.93 22.20
CA GLU A 282 3.23 15.66 23.26
C GLU A 282 4.16 14.79 24.09
N LYS A 283 5.19 15.44 24.64
CA LYS A 283 6.17 14.84 25.54
C LYS A 283 5.51 14.40 26.83
N GLU A 284 6.00 13.31 27.40
CA GLU A 284 5.41 12.71 28.60
C GLU A 284 5.33 13.68 29.79
N TRP A 285 6.36 14.50 29.99
CA TRP A 285 6.42 15.44 31.11
C TRP A 285 5.33 16.51 31.07
N SER A 286 4.76 16.83 29.90
CA SER A 286 3.72 17.87 29.78
C SER A 286 2.31 17.34 30.00
N ARG A 287 2.15 16.01 30.06
CA ARG A 287 0.84 15.35 30.16
C ARG A 287 0.14 15.73 31.45
N GLY A 288 -1.13 16.10 31.35
CA GLY A 288 -1.94 16.44 32.51
C GLY A 288 -1.63 17.80 33.16
N LEU A 289 -0.71 18.59 32.61
CA LEU A 289 -0.54 19.98 33.03
C LEU A 289 -1.85 20.76 32.75
N SER A 290 -2.43 21.34 33.80
CA SER A 290 -3.66 22.13 33.70
C SER A 290 -3.44 23.47 32.98
N ASN A 291 -2.23 24.03 33.07
CA ASN A 291 -1.86 25.26 32.36
C ASN A 291 -1.47 24.94 30.91
N TRP A 292 -2.28 25.38 29.97
CA TRP A 292 -2.02 25.17 28.54
C TRP A 292 -0.89 26.01 27.97
N GLU A 293 -0.49 27.11 28.61
CA GLU A 293 0.67 27.87 28.14
C GLU A 293 1.96 27.06 28.36
N ASP A 294 2.13 26.50 29.55
CA ASP A 294 3.28 25.64 29.87
C ASP A 294 3.21 24.30 29.11
N ARG A 295 2.01 23.71 28.99
CA ARG A 295 1.82 22.42 28.30
C ARG A 295 2.15 22.47 26.80
N LYS A 296 1.91 23.60 26.14
CA LYS A 296 2.22 23.79 24.71
C LYS A 296 3.71 23.59 24.43
N GLU A 297 4.61 23.82 25.39
CA GLU A 297 6.05 23.58 25.22
C GLU A 297 6.38 22.08 25.08
N GLY A 298 5.53 21.22 25.63
CA GLY A 298 5.64 19.77 25.47
C GLY A 298 5.00 19.24 24.19
N VAL A 299 4.14 20.01 23.52
CA VAL A 299 3.50 19.61 22.25
C VAL A 299 4.57 19.53 21.16
N GLN A 300 4.57 18.43 20.42
CA GLN A 300 5.52 18.23 19.33
C GLN A 300 5.31 19.28 18.24
N SER A 301 6.40 19.89 17.75
CA SER A 301 6.35 20.92 16.70
C SER A 301 6.09 20.36 15.30
N LYS A 302 6.23 19.05 15.13
CA LYS A 302 6.14 18.33 13.86
C LYS A 302 5.35 17.05 14.06
N VAL A 303 4.03 17.16 14.02
CA VAL A 303 3.11 16.02 14.12
C VAL A 303 2.65 15.63 12.71
N TYR A 304 2.74 14.35 12.39
CA TYR A 304 2.31 13.80 11.11
C TYR A 304 1.52 12.53 11.34
N PHE A 305 0.64 12.17 10.41
CA PHE A 305 0.18 10.80 10.29
C PHE A 305 0.31 10.33 8.85
N TYR A 306 0.32 9.03 8.64
CA TYR A 306 0.47 8.39 7.36
C TYR A 306 -0.83 7.68 6.98
N ASN A 307 -1.32 7.97 5.78
CA ASN A 307 -2.49 7.30 5.21
C ASN A 307 -2.12 6.63 3.89
N MET A 308 -2.64 5.44 3.63
CA MET A 308 -2.25 4.66 2.45
C MET A 308 -2.64 5.27 1.10
N TYR A 309 -3.61 6.19 1.08
CA TYR A 309 -4.09 6.91 -0.11
C TYR A 309 -3.53 8.33 -0.20
N LEU A 310 -3.14 8.93 0.93
CA LEU A 310 -2.68 10.33 0.98
C LEU A 310 -1.17 10.47 1.22
N GLY A 311 -0.51 9.42 1.72
CA GLY A 311 0.89 9.46 2.16
C GLY A 311 1.04 10.18 3.50
N LYS A 312 2.12 10.95 3.64
CA LYS A 312 2.43 11.75 4.83
C LYS A 312 1.54 12.98 4.91
N VAL A 313 0.76 13.08 5.98
CA VAL A 313 -0.18 14.18 6.26
C VAL A 313 0.31 14.95 7.48
N ARG A 314 0.46 16.27 7.34
CA ARG A 314 0.83 17.13 8.47
C ARG A 314 -0.37 17.45 9.35
N ILE A 315 -0.17 17.38 10.67
CA ILE A 315 -1.10 17.88 11.68
C ILE A 315 -0.54 19.22 12.21
N PRO A 316 -1.21 20.36 11.96
CA PRO A 316 -0.78 21.63 12.54
C PRO A 316 -0.86 21.63 14.07
N ASN A 317 0.02 22.36 14.75
CA ASN A 317 0.04 22.44 16.22
C ASN A 317 -1.31 22.80 16.85
N TYR A 318 -2.07 23.72 16.25
CA TYR A 318 -3.40 24.06 16.75
C TYR A 318 -4.38 22.88 16.67
N SER A 319 -4.27 22.04 15.63
CA SER A 319 -5.06 20.82 15.50
C SER A 319 -4.57 19.76 16.48
N ALA A 320 -3.25 19.62 16.67
CA ALA A 320 -2.67 18.71 17.65
C ALA A 320 -3.19 18.99 19.07
N ILE A 321 -3.17 20.26 19.49
CA ILE A 321 -3.72 20.71 20.78
C ILE A 321 -5.23 20.40 20.87
N HIS A 322 -5.98 20.66 19.80
CA HIS A 322 -7.42 20.38 19.78
C HIS A 322 -7.71 18.88 19.92
N ILE A 323 -6.94 18.03 19.22
CA ILE A 323 -7.04 16.57 19.30
C ILE A 323 -6.76 16.08 20.72
N ILE A 324 -5.66 16.53 21.34
CA ILE A 324 -5.33 16.16 22.73
C ILE A 324 -6.53 16.46 23.64
N LYS A 325 -7.09 17.67 23.55
CA LYS A 325 -8.24 18.08 24.37
C LYS A 325 -9.47 17.20 24.15
N LEU A 326 -9.80 16.90 22.89
CA LEU A 326 -10.94 16.05 22.55
C LEU A 326 -10.76 14.63 23.08
N VAL A 327 -9.58 14.04 22.87
CA VAL A 327 -9.25 12.70 23.36
C VAL A 327 -9.30 12.63 24.88
N GLU A 328 -8.75 13.62 25.58
CA GLU A 328 -8.77 13.65 27.04
C GLU A 328 -10.18 13.84 27.60
N ASN A 329 -11.02 14.64 26.94
CA ASN A 329 -12.41 14.79 27.33
C ASN A 329 -13.19 13.48 27.13
N LEU A 330 -13.03 12.81 25.98
CA LEU A 330 -13.63 11.50 25.73
C LEU A 330 -13.25 10.48 26.82
N ARG A 331 -11.97 10.46 27.23
CA ARG A 331 -11.47 9.59 28.30
C ARG A 331 -12.02 9.93 29.70
N LYS A 332 -12.38 11.19 29.96
CA LYS A 332 -12.97 11.60 31.25
C LYS A 332 -14.42 11.13 31.37
N ASP A 333 -15.13 11.10 30.26
CA ASP A 333 -16.57 10.82 30.22
C ASP A 333 -16.88 9.30 30.22
N CYS A 334 -15.86 8.43 30.23
CA CYS A 334 -16.02 6.98 30.08
C CYS A 334 -15.61 6.16 31.32
N TYR A 335 -16.19 4.95 31.43
CA TYR A 335 -15.86 3.97 32.48
C TYR A 335 -14.37 3.63 32.48
N GLU A 336 -13.79 3.33 33.66
CA GLU A 336 -12.34 3.11 33.81
C GLU A 336 -11.75 2.08 32.83
N ARG A 337 -12.53 1.09 32.41
CA ARG A 337 -12.12 0.07 31.43
C ARG A 337 -11.81 0.64 30.04
N MET A 338 -12.48 1.72 29.62
CA MET A 338 -12.30 2.32 28.29
C MET A 338 -11.19 3.38 28.26
N LYS A 339 -10.54 3.68 29.39
CA LYS A 339 -9.45 4.70 29.41
C LYS A 339 -8.21 4.25 28.65
N THR A 340 -8.01 2.94 28.53
CA THR A 340 -6.88 2.32 27.82
C THR A 340 -7.19 1.97 26.38
N ASP A 341 -8.45 2.04 25.96
CA ASP A 341 -8.85 1.65 24.61
C ASP A 341 -8.28 2.64 23.59
N PRO A 342 -7.84 2.15 22.41
CA PRO A 342 -7.39 3.02 21.33
C PRO A 342 -8.52 3.97 20.90
N ILE A 343 -8.16 5.20 20.54
CA ILE A 343 -9.11 6.23 20.11
C ILE A 343 -8.78 6.62 18.67
N ASN A 344 -9.78 6.55 17.79
CA ASN A 344 -9.73 7.12 16.45
C ASN A 344 -9.97 8.62 16.50
N VAL A 345 -9.18 9.36 15.75
CA VAL A 345 -9.36 10.79 15.47
C VAL A 345 -9.86 10.91 14.04
N ILE A 346 -11.05 11.47 13.86
CA ILE A 346 -11.63 11.73 12.54
C ILE A 346 -11.25 13.15 12.13
N VAL A 347 -10.63 13.29 10.95
CA VAL A 347 -10.15 14.57 10.44
C VAL A 347 -10.54 14.77 8.99
N LYS A 348 -10.60 16.04 8.60
CA LYS A 348 -10.64 16.46 7.22
C LYS A 348 -9.29 16.99 6.80
N VAL A 349 -8.81 16.52 5.66
CA VAL A 349 -7.50 16.83 5.10
C VAL A 349 -7.65 17.44 3.72
N ARG A 350 -6.76 18.38 3.42
CA ARG A 350 -6.68 19.04 2.12
C ARG A 350 -5.23 19.01 1.60
N PRO A 351 -5.02 19.02 0.27
CA PRO A 351 -3.72 19.30 -0.31
C PRO A 351 -3.13 20.61 0.25
N LEU A 352 -1.82 20.67 0.41
CA LEU A 352 -1.15 21.93 0.71
C LEU A 352 -1.29 22.90 -0.47
N LYS A 353 -1.42 24.20 -0.21
CA LYS A 353 -1.52 25.19 -1.29
C LYS A 353 -0.35 25.10 -2.29
N ASN A 354 0.84 24.77 -1.80
CA ASN A 354 2.08 24.59 -2.56
C ASN A 354 2.45 23.11 -2.76
N PHE A 355 1.48 22.18 -2.76
CA PHE A 355 1.77 20.74 -2.88
C PHE A 355 2.58 20.38 -4.15
N LEU A 356 2.43 21.13 -5.25
CA LEU A 356 3.22 20.93 -6.48
C LEU A 356 4.72 21.20 -6.26
N GLU A 357 5.07 22.26 -5.52
CA GLU A 357 6.45 22.55 -5.16
C GLU A 357 7.00 21.52 -4.16
N MET A 358 6.17 21.16 -3.16
CA MET A 358 6.54 20.18 -2.14
C MET A 358 6.72 18.78 -2.73
N CYS A 359 6.03 18.47 -3.84
CA CYS A 359 6.20 17.23 -4.58
C CYS A 359 7.65 16.98 -5.03
N MET A 360 8.44 18.02 -5.28
CA MET A 360 9.84 17.84 -5.67
C MET A 360 10.68 17.16 -4.58
N LYS A 361 10.27 17.31 -3.31
CA LYS A 361 10.90 16.76 -2.10
C LYS A 361 10.07 15.63 -1.46
N HIS A 362 9.06 15.12 -2.16
CA HIS A 362 8.32 13.92 -1.73
C HIS A 362 9.25 12.69 -1.75
N PRO A 363 9.17 11.74 -0.79
CA PRO A 363 8.19 11.62 0.29
C PRO A 363 8.58 12.34 1.59
N ASP A 364 9.72 13.02 1.62
CA ASP A 364 10.23 13.67 2.83
C ASP A 364 9.31 14.82 3.28
N ASN A 365 8.73 15.51 2.30
CA ASN A 365 7.72 16.54 2.51
C ASN A 365 6.28 15.99 2.42
N GLU A 366 5.42 16.47 3.31
CA GLU A 366 3.98 16.27 3.22
C GLU A 366 3.38 16.93 1.97
N LEU A 367 2.31 16.33 1.44
CA LEU A 367 1.48 16.91 0.38
C LEU A 367 0.10 17.33 0.88
N TYR A 368 -0.30 16.80 2.04
CA TYR A 368 -1.59 17.04 2.66
C TYR A 368 -1.42 17.60 4.07
N VAL A 369 -2.44 18.33 4.51
CA VAL A 369 -2.50 18.90 5.86
C VAL A 369 -3.90 18.71 6.44
N VAL A 370 -3.97 18.43 7.74
CA VAL A 370 -5.23 18.49 8.48
C VAL A 370 -5.75 19.92 8.47
N LYS A 371 -6.99 20.06 7.99
CA LYS A 371 -7.70 21.33 7.96
C LYS A 371 -8.72 21.45 9.09
N THR A 372 -9.36 20.34 9.44
CA THR A 372 -10.41 20.30 10.45
C THR A 372 -10.35 19.00 11.22
N VAL A 373 -10.47 19.09 12.54
CA VAL A 373 -10.71 17.92 13.41
C VAL A 373 -12.23 17.78 13.52
N VAL A 374 -12.76 16.63 13.11
CA VAL A 374 -14.20 16.38 13.05
C VAL A 374 -14.69 15.86 14.39
N ASP A 375 -14.11 14.76 14.84
CA ASP A 375 -14.52 14.07 16.06
C ASP A 375 -13.43 13.10 16.56
N VAL A 376 -13.66 12.51 17.73
CA VAL A 376 -12.91 11.39 18.28
C VAL A 376 -13.85 10.29 18.74
N GLU A 377 -13.51 9.04 18.44
CA GLU A 377 -14.32 7.87 18.80
C GLU A 377 -13.42 6.76 19.32
N TYR A 378 -13.93 5.88 20.19
CA TYR A 378 -13.20 4.66 20.51
C TYR A 378 -13.05 3.79 19.27
N VAL A 379 -11.93 3.09 19.16
CA VAL A 379 -11.79 2.05 18.13
C VAL A 379 -12.74 0.92 18.52
N ASP A 380 -13.74 0.68 17.66
CA ASP A 380 -14.65 -0.46 17.75
C ASP A 380 -13.88 -1.79 17.82
#